data_AF-A0A380P2S9-F1
#
_entry.id   AF-A0A380P2S9-F1
#
_cell.length_a   1.000
_cell.length_b   1.000
_cell.length_c   1.000
_cell.angle_alpha   90.00
_cell.angle_beta   90.00
_cell.angle_gamma   90.00
#
_symmetry.space_group_name_H-M   'P 1'
#
loop_
_entity.id
_entity.type
_entity.pdbx_description
1 polymer ?
#
loop_
_entity_poly.entity_id
_entity_poly.type
_entity_poly.pdbx_seq_one_letter_code
_entity_poly.pdbx_strand_id
1 'polypeptide(L)' 'MAFVRDLAKEALVGVAPGLIFGEGGEGNIRLSYAASTEDLEESMRRIQAYMAKNYKHNREAQLCWVFLDNSM' A
#
# COMPACT_ATOMS: atom_id res chain seq x y z
N MET A 1 -13.23 -1.66 -6.07
CA MET A 1 -13.67 -2.08 -4.71
C MET A 1 -13.20 -3.48 -4.28
N ALA A 2 -12.85 -4.40 -5.19
CA ALA A 2 -12.34 -5.73 -4.82
C ALA A 2 -11.03 -5.65 -4.00
N PHE A 3 -10.05 -4.88 -4.50
CA PHE A 3 -8.74 -4.69 -3.87
C PHE A 3 -8.80 -4.32 -2.38
N VAL A 4 -9.60 -3.32 -2.00
CA VAL A 4 -9.70 -2.84 -0.61
C VAL A 4 -10.28 -3.91 0.32
N ARG A 5 -11.25 -4.69 -0.17
CA ARG A 5 -11.85 -5.79 0.59
C ARG A 5 -10.90 -6.96 0.75
N ASP A 6 -10.12 -7.26 -0.27
CA ASP A 6 -9.14 -8.35 -0.24
C ASP A 6 -7.97 -8.00 0.67
N LEU A 7 -7.48 -6.75 0.61
CA LEU A 7 -6.46 -6.24 1.52
C LEU A 7 -6.94 -6.27 2.98
N ALA A 8 -8.18 -5.87 3.25
CA ALA A 8 -8.75 -5.93 4.60
C ALA A 8 -8.88 -7.37 5.13
N LYS A 9 -9.17 -8.34 4.26
CA LYS A 9 -9.31 -9.76 4.64
C LYS A 9 -7.97 -10.46 4.82
N GLU A 10 -7.01 -10.24 3.92
CA GLU A 10 -5.73 -10.96 3.93
C GLU A 10 -4.67 -10.27 4.77
N ALA A 11 -4.55 -8.94 4.66
CA ALA A 11 -3.52 -8.16 5.33
C ALA A 11 -4.01 -7.56 6.66
N LEU A 12 -5.31 -7.69 6.99
CA LEU A 12 -5.92 -7.06 8.16
C LEU A 12 -5.67 -5.53 8.22
N VAL A 13 -5.58 -4.88 7.06
CA VAL A 13 -5.38 -3.43 6.93
C VAL A 13 -6.61 -2.81 6.27
N GLY A 14 -7.33 -1.97 7.01
CA GLY A 14 -8.46 -1.21 6.50
C GLY A 14 -8.01 0.07 5.79
N VAL A 15 -8.31 0.19 4.50
CA VAL A 15 -7.99 1.39 3.70
C VAL A 15 -9.25 2.00 3.12
N ALA A 16 -9.27 3.34 2.96
CA ALA A 16 -10.41 4.01 2.34
C ALA A 16 -10.24 4.00 0.81
N PRO A 17 -11.22 3.51 0.03
CA PRO A 17 -11.13 3.56 -1.43
C PRO A 17 -11.19 5.01 -1.92
N GLY A 18 -10.28 5.40 -2.80
CA GLY A 18 -10.22 6.74 -3.39
C GLY A 18 -11.46 7.13 -4.20
N LEU A 19 -12.23 6.14 -4.70
CA LEU A 19 -13.46 6.36 -5.47
C LEU A 19 -14.48 7.24 -4.73
N ILE A 20 -14.49 7.22 -3.38
CA ILE A 20 -15.42 8.06 -2.59
C ILE A 20 -15.10 9.56 -2.69
N PHE A 21 -13.92 9.92 -3.21
CA PHE A 21 -13.46 11.30 -3.36
C PHE A 21 -13.61 11.85 -4.79
N GLY A 22 -14.24 11.08 -5.71
CA GLY A 22 -14.51 11.49 -7.09
C GLY A 22 -13.64 10.76 -8.14
N GLU A 23 -13.81 11.12 -9.42
CA GLU A 23 -13.12 10.49 -10.57
C GLU A 23 -11.59 10.55 -10.46
N GLY A 24 -11.04 11.62 -9.87
CA GLY A 24 -9.60 11.74 -9.62
C GLY A 24 -9.05 10.77 -8.56
N GLY A 25 -9.91 10.06 -7.83
CA GLY A 25 -9.55 9.07 -6.82
C GLY A 25 -9.61 7.62 -7.33
N GLU A 26 -9.92 7.39 -8.60
CA GLU A 26 -9.90 6.05 -9.17
C GLU A 26 -8.48 5.45 -9.14
N GLY A 27 -8.39 4.18 -8.76
CA GLY A 27 -7.11 3.48 -8.60
C GLY A 27 -6.31 3.82 -7.34
N ASN A 28 -6.70 4.84 -6.57
CA ASN A 28 -6.00 5.27 -5.37
C ASN A 28 -6.66 4.74 -4.09
N ILE A 29 -5.86 4.60 -3.03
CA ILE A 29 -6.32 4.26 -1.68
C ILE A 29 -5.80 5.30 -0.68
N ARG A 30 -6.59 5.57 0.36
CA ARG A 30 -6.20 6.48 1.43
C ARG A 30 -5.86 5.69 2.69
N LEU A 31 -4.71 6.01 3.26
CA LEU A 31 -4.24 5.54 4.55
C LEU A 31 -4.40 6.65 5.58
N SER A 32 -4.86 6.31 6.77
CA SER A 32 -4.88 7.24 7.89
C SER A 32 -3.57 7.14 8.66
N TYR A 33 -2.85 8.24 8.79
CA TYR A 33 -1.64 8.32 9.62
C TYR A 33 -1.97 8.55 11.11
N ALA A 34 -3.25 8.54 11.50
CA ALA A 34 -3.70 8.78 12.87
C ALA A 34 -3.57 7.54 13.79
N ALA A 35 -2.50 6.75 13.61
CA ALA A 35 -2.19 5.56 14.41
C ALA A 35 -0.78 5.69 15.00
N SER A 36 -0.42 4.77 15.91
CA SER A 36 0.94 4.74 16.45
C SER A 36 1.96 4.42 15.35
N THR A 37 3.21 4.84 15.52
CA THR A 37 4.28 4.56 14.55
C THR A 37 4.45 3.05 14.36
N GLU A 38 4.33 2.28 15.44
CA GLU A 38 4.42 0.83 15.45
C GLU A 38 3.29 0.19 14.62
N ASP A 39 2.05 0.67 14.76
CA ASP A 39 0.91 0.20 13.98
C ASP A 39 1.06 0.55 12.49
N LEU A 40 1.63 1.72 12.19
CA LEU A 40 1.89 2.15 10.81
C LEU A 40 2.96 1.27 10.15
N GLU A 41 4.07 1.02 10.84
CA GLU A 41 5.13 0.13 10.36
C GLU A 41 4.62 -1.30 10.14
N GLU A 42 3.83 -1.82 11.10
CA GLU A 42 3.21 -3.14 10.98
C GLU A 42 2.24 -3.19 9.79
N SER A 43 1.40 -2.17 9.62
CA SER A 43 0.47 -2.07 8.49
C SER A 43 1.21 -2.07 7.15
N MET A 44 2.31 -1.32 7.06
CA MET A 44 3.16 -1.28 5.86
C MET A 44 3.82 -2.63 5.57
N ARG A 45 4.32 -3.34 6.61
CA ARG A 45 4.86 -4.69 6.48
C ARG A 45 3.82 -5.68 5.95
N ARG A 46 2.58 -5.62 6.46
CA ARG A 46 1.48 -6.47 5.98
C ARG A 46 1.09 -6.18 4.54
N ILE A 47 1.06 -4.91 4.13
CA ILE A 47 0.82 -4.51 2.75
C ILE A 47 1.92 -5.06 1.83
N GLN A 48 3.20 -4.91 2.20
CA GLN A 48 4.32 -5.47 1.41
C GLN A 48 4.21 -6.99 1.25
N ALA A 49 3.89 -7.71 2.32
CA ALA A 49 3.73 -9.16 2.26
C ALA A 49 2.57 -9.56 1.33
N TYR A 50 1.42 -8.88 1.42
CA TYR A 50 0.28 -9.09 0.53
C TYR A 50 0.63 -8.78 -0.94
N MET A 51 1.36 -7.69 -1.19
CA MET A 51 1.84 -7.33 -2.53
C MET A 51 2.81 -8.38 -3.08
N ALA A 52 3.81 -8.82 -2.31
CA ALA A 52 4.77 -9.82 -2.75
C ALA A 52 4.12 -11.18 -3.07
N LYS A 53 3.07 -11.55 -2.31
CA LYS A 53 2.31 -12.78 -2.51
C LYS A 53 1.44 -12.73 -3.77
N ASN A 54 0.72 -11.63 -3.99
CA ASN A 54 -0.30 -11.52 -5.04
C ASN A 54 0.22 -10.88 -6.35
N TYR A 55 1.33 -10.13 -6.28
CA TYR A 55 1.98 -9.50 -7.41
C TYR A 55 3.46 -9.92 -7.44
N LYS A 56 3.79 -10.84 -8.35
CA LYS A 56 5.19 -11.13 -8.67
C LYS A 56 5.79 -9.90 -9.34
N HIS A 57 6.68 -9.22 -8.62
CA HIS A 57 7.33 -8.01 -9.09
C HIS A 57 8.03 -8.27 -10.43
N ASN A 58 7.60 -7.59 -11.50
CA ASN A 58 8.42 -7.43 -12.68
C ASN A 58 9.58 -6.51 -12.26
N ARG A 59 10.83 -6.96 -12.39
CA ARG A 59 12.06 -6.39 -11.75
C ARG A 59 12.41 -4.93 -12.09
N GLU A 60 11.53 -4.16 -12.72
CA GLU A 60 11.84 -2.78 -13.14
C GLU A 60 11.53 -1.72 -12.07
N ALA A 61 10.61 -1.96 -11.13
CA ALA A 61 10.25 -0.96 -10.12
C ALA A 61 11.19 -0.93 -8.89
N GLN A 62 12.12 -1.89 -8.77
CA GLN A 62 13.15 -1.88 -7.72
C GLN A 62 14.27 -0.84 -7.99
N LEU A 63 14.43 -0.40 -9.25
CA LEU A 63 15.46 0.59 -9.62
C LEU A 63 15.13 2.02 -9.18
N CYS A 64 13.85 2.38 -8.98
CA CYS A 64 13.48 3.72 -8.53
C CYS A 64 13.71 3.96 -7.03
N TRP A 65 13.61 2.92 -6.18
CA TRP A 65 13.81 3.09 -4.74
C TRP A 65 15.28 3.15 -4.34
N VAL A 66 16.14 2.40 -5.03
CA VAL A 66 17.59 2.41 -4.74
C VAL A 66 18.25 3.74 -5.14
N PHE A 67 17.70 4.47 -6.13
CA PHE A 67 18.27 5.74 -6.57
C PHE A 67 18.00 6.91 -5.61
N LEU A 68 16.95 6.84 -4.78
CA LEU A 68 16.60 7.92 -3.84
C LEU A 68 17.25 7.76 -2.47
N ASP A 69 17.75 6.57 -2.12
CA ASP A 69 18.39 6.29 -0.81
C ASP A 69 19.91 6.55 -0.79
N ASN A 70 20.51 6.98 -1.92
CA ASN A 70 21.96 7.20 -2.02
C ASN A 70 22.38 8.61 -2.49
N SER A 71 21.53 9.61 -2.27
CA SER A 71 21.90 11.02 -2.41
C SER A 71 22.12 11.63 -1.03
N MET A 72 23.21 11.20 -0.38
CA MET A 72 23.83 11.88 0.76
C MET A 72 25.16 12.45 0.31
#